data_AF-A0A497S3P4-F1
#
_entry.id   AF-A0A497S3P4-F1
#
_cell.length_a   1.000
_cell.length_b   1.000
_cell.length_c   1.000
_cell.angle_alpha   90.00
_cell.angle_beta   90.00
_cell.angle_gamma   90.00
#
_symmetry.space_group_name_H-M   'P 1'
#
loop_
_entity.id
_entity.type
_entity.pdbx_description
1 polymer ?
#
loop_
_entity_poly.entity_id
_entity_poly.type
_entity_poly.pdbx_seq_one_letter_code
_entity_poly.pdbx_strand_id
1 'polypeptide(L)'
;SDLTKVEITRYLISEWGCDPKFAEKTWNDFMQSFDITYIRGEIDIDDLLSIVQNVPTKKKTLVNLLHLQIAKRYNLWFLTGEEKLADKYEEYYRKIITYKELRQRFS
;
A
#
# COMPACT_ATOMS: atom_id res chain seq x y z
N SER A 1 -4.01 -0.76 6.08
CA SER A 1 -3.95 0.53 6.81
C SER A 1 -5.18 1.36 6.47
N ASP A 2 -5.34 2.56 7.06
CA ASP A 2 -6.38 3.52 6.67
C ASP A 2 -6.32 3.86 5.17
N LEU A 3 -5.12 4.08 4.63
CA LEU A 3 -4.94 4.29 3.19
C LEU A 3 -5.44 3.10 2.36
N THR A 4 -5.12 1.86 2.78
CA THR A 4 -5.54 0.66 2.04
C THR A 4 -7.06 0.53 2.02
N LYS A 5 -7.73 0.83 3.15
CA LYS A 5 -9.19 0.82 3.24
C LYS A 5 -9.81 1.88 2.32
N VAL A 6 -9.24 3.08 2.29
CA VAL A 6 -9.68 4.16 1.39
C VAL A 6 -9.53 3.75 -0.07
N GLU A 7 -8.39 3.18 -0.46
CA GLU A 7 -8.16 2.76 -1.84
C GLU A 7 -9.09 1.65 -2.29
N ILE A 8 -9.27 0.61 -1.47
CA ILE A 8 -10.18 -0.49 -1.79
C ILE A 8 -11.62 0.00 -1.87
N THR A 9 -12.06 0.81 -0.91
CA THR A 9 -13.42 1.38 -0.94
C THR A 9 -13.63 2.25 -2.17
N ARG A 10 -12.66 3.13 -2.51
CA ARG A 10 -12.71 3.96 -3.72
C ARG A 10 -12.78 3.10 -4.98
N TYR A 11 -11.97 2.05 -5.06
CA TYR A 11 -11.93 1.14 -6.20
C TYR A 11 -13.28 0.44 -6.39
N LEU A 12 -13.86 -0.11 -5.32
CA LEU A 12 -15.17 -0.77 -5.34
C LEU A 12 -16.29 0.18 -5.78
N ILE A 13 -16.30 1.42 -5.27
CA ILE A 13 -17.36 2.38 -5.61
C ILE A 13 -17.16 2.94 -7.03
N SER A 14 -15.98 3.45 -7.33
CA SER A 14 -15.73 4.22 -8.57
C SER A 14 -15.54 3.33 -9.80
N GLU A 15 -14.95 2.16 -9.65
CA GLU A 15 -14.61 1.31 -10.80
C GLU A 15 -15.55 0.11 -10.94
N TRP A 16 -16.14 -0.35 -9.84
CA TRP A 16 -17.07 -1.48 -9.84
C TRP A 16 -18.53 -1.06 -9.63
N GLY A 17 -18.79 0.22 -9.37
CA GLY A 17 -20.15 0.75 -9.19
C GLY A 17 -20.88 0.22 -7.96
N CYS A 18 -20.14 -0.31 -6.98
CA CYS A 18 -20.73 -0.81 -5.75
C CYS A 18 -21.35 0.32 -4.92
N ASP A 19 -22.44 0.04 -4.23
CA ASP A 19 -22.96 0.97 -3.24
C ASP A 19 -22.07 0.99 -1.97
N PRO A 20 -22.12 2.08 -1.17
CA PRO A 20 -21.26 2.23 0.00
C PRO A 20 -21.43 1.12 1.06
N LYS A 21 -22.65 0.58 1.25
CA LYS A 21 -22.90 -0.48 2.24
C LYS A 21 -22.27 -1.79 1.80
N PHE A 22 -22.36 -2.10 0.50
CA PHE A 22 -21.71 -3.28 -0.06
C PHE A 22 -20.18 -3.19 0.05
N ALA A 23 -19.59 -2.01 -0.25
CA ALA A 23 -18.15 -1.81 -0.12
C ALA A 23 -17.68 -1.98 1.33
N GLU A 24 -18.42 -1.44 2.30
CA GLU A 24 -18.12 -1.60 3.73
C GLU A 24 -18.23 -3.05 4.19
N LYS A 25 -19.30 -3.75 3.79
CA LYS A 25 -19.46 -5.19 4.08
C LYS A 25 -18.29 -5.99 3.52
N THR A 26 -17.91 -5.76 2.27
CA THR A 26 -16.80 -6.46 1.60
C THR A 26 -15.48 -6.25 2.34
N TRP A 27 -15.20 -5.03 2.81
CA TRP A 27 -14.03 -4.74 3.62
C TRP A 27 -14.04 -5.53 4.94
N ASN A 28 -15.17 -5.55 5.64
CA ASN A 28 -15.29 -6.25 6.92
C ASN A 28 -15.14 -7.77 6.74
N ASP A 29 -15.76 -8.34 5.70
CA ASP A 29 -15.63 -9.76 5.36
C ASP A 29 -14.16 -10.11 5.07
N PHE A 30 -13.45 -9.27 4.32
CA PHE A 30 -12.01 -9.43 4.06
C PHE A 30 -11.19 -9.44 5.35
N MET A 31 -11.42 -8.47 6.25
CA MET A 31 -10.69 -8.39 7.52
C MET A 31 -10.91 -9.62 8.40
N GLN A 32 -12.15 -10.15 8.44
CA GLN A 32 -12.51 -11.32 9.23
C GLN A 32 -11.98 -12.62 8.62
N SER A 33 -11.91 -12.72 7.29
CA SER A 33 -11.57 -13.97 6.61
C SER A 33 -10.07 -14.27 6.58
N PHE A 34 -9.22 -13.25 6.72
CA PHE A 34 -7.77 -13.38 6.47
C PHE A 34 -6.88 -13.04 7.68
N ASP A 35 -7.43 -13.02 8.90
CA ASP A 35 -6.70 -12.67 10.14
C ASP A 35 -5.84 -11.40 9.99
N ILE A 36 -6.43 -10.37 9.39
CA ILE A 36 -5.70 -9.16 9.02
C ILE A 36 -5.53 -8.27 10.24
N THR A 37 -4.28 -7.97 10.59
CA THR A 37 -3.99 -6.92 11.56
C THR A 37 -4.11 -5.54 10.91
N TYR A 38 -5.02 -4.71 11.42
CA TYR A 38 -5.21 -3.35 10.93
C TYR A 38 -4.19 -2.38 11.55
N ILE A 39 -3.43 -1.68 10.70
CA ILE A 39 -2.45 -0.67 11.12
C ILE A 39 -3.00 0.74 10.86
N ARG A 40 -3.15 1.52 11.93
CA ARG A 40 -3.38 2.97 11.87
C ARG A 40 -2.03 3.66 11.76
N GLY A 41 -1.56 3.83 10.53
CA GLY A 41 -0.28 4.44 10.24
C GLY A 41 -0.40 5.95 10.16
N GLU A 42 0.36 6.66 10.99
CA GLU A 42 0.57 8.10 10.84
C GLU A 42 1.55 8.36 9.69
N ILE A 43 1.23 9.39 8.89
CA ILE A 43 2.05 9.84 7.79
C ILE A 43 3.01 10.93 8.28
N ASP A 44 4.30 10.75 8.01
CA ASP A 44 5.35 11.72 8.28
C ASP A 44 5.62 12.54 7.02
N ILE A 45 5.16 13.79 7.01
CA ILE A 45 5.25 14.66 5.83
C ILE A 45 6.70 15.07 5.55
N ASP A 46 7.54 15.23 6.58
CA ASP A 46 8.92 15.67 6.40
C ASP A 46 9.77 14.55 5.79
N ASP A 47 9.59 13.31 6.24
CA ASP A 47 10.22 12.14 5.63
C ASP A 47 9.77 11.99 4.15
N LEU A 48 8.48 12.19 3.84
CA LEU A 48 8.01 12.17 2.44
C LEU A 48 8.65 13.27 1.59
N LEU A 49 8.70 14.50 2.11
CA LEU A 49 9.29 15.64 1.42
C LEU A 49 10.75 15.35 1.06
N SER A 50 11.51 14.77 2.00
CA SER A 50 12.91 14.41 1.78
C SER A 50 13.08 13.44 0.61
N ILE A 51 12.14 12.50 0.40
CA ILE A 51 12.21 11.52 -0.69
C ILE A 51 11.83 12.17 -2.01
N VAL A 52 10.70 12.88 -2.07
CA VAL A 52 10.16 13.39 -3.34
C VAL A 52 11.02 14.50 -3.94
N GLN A 53 11.82 15.19 -3.10
CA GLN A 53 12.84 16.15 -3.55
C GLN A 53 14.00 15.46 -4.29
N ASN A 54 14.34 14.24 -3.91
CA ASN A 54 15.49 13.50 -4.47
C ASN A 54 15.08 12.46 -5.52
N VAL A 55 13.85 11.97 -5.46
CA VAL A 55 13.33 10.91 -6.32
C VAL A 55 12.11 11.44 -7.09
N PRO A 56 12.21 11.65 -8.42
CA PRO A 56 11.11 12.14 -9.25
C PRO A 56 9.85 11.27 -9.10
N THR A 57 8.84 11.78 -8.41
CA THR A 57 7.66 10.98 -8.01
C THR A 57 6.42 11.43 -8.77
N LYS A 58 5.79 10.50 -9.50
CA LYS A 58 4.52 10.77 -10.20
C LYS A 58 3.36 10.73 -9.21
N LYS A 59 2.28 11.47 -9.50
CA LYS A 59 1.07 11.51 -8.64
C LYS A 59 0.56 10.13 -8.24
N LYS A 60 0.47 9.19 -9.19
CA LYS A 60 0.03 7.81 -8.92
C LYS A 60 0.96 7.02 -7.99
N THR A 61 2.25 7.37 -7.96
CA THR A 61 3.28 6.70 -7.15
C THR A 61 3.33 7.29 -5.74
N LEU A 62 2.81 8.50 -5.53
CA LEU A 62 2.75 9.13 -4.20
C LEU A 62 1.96 8.27 -3.22
N VAL A 63 0.83 7.68 -3.64
CA VAL A 63 0.04 6.81 -2.76
C VAL A 63 0.81 5.56 -2.36
N ASN A 64 1.53 4.94 -3.31
CA ASN A 64 2.40 3.81 -2.98
C ASN A 64 3.54 4.22 -2.04
N LEU A 65 4.07 5.44 -2.17
CA LEU A 65 5.08 5.96 -1.25
C LEU A 65 4.52 6.15 0.17
N LEU A 66 3.25 6.57 0.31
CA LEU A 66 2.57 6.63 1.61
C LEU A 66 2.49 5.25 2.27
N HIS A 67 2.11 4.22 1.51
CA HIS A 67 2.12 2.85 2.03
C HIS A 67 3.51 2.35 2.38
N LEU A 68 4.50 2.69 1.55
CA LEU A 68 5.89 2.32 1.77
C LEU A 68 6.44 2.94 3.05
N GLN A 69 6.09 4.21 3.34
CA GLN A 69 6.43 4.86 4.60
C GLN A 69 5.81 4.14 5.80
N ILE A 70 4.54 3.74 5.71
CA ILE A 70 3.89 2.95 6.77
C ILE A 70 4.65 1.63 6.96
N ALA A 71 4.95 0.90 5.87
CA ALA A 71 5.69 -0.36 5.95
C ALA A 71 7.08 -0.17 6.59
N LYS A 72 7.81 0.89 6.22
CA LYS A 72 9.10 1.28 6.81
C LYS A 72 8.97 1.55 8.31
N ARG A 73 7.99 2.35 8.72
CA ARG A 73 7.77 2.72 10.13
C ARG A 73 7.53 1.50 11.03
N TYR A 74 6.80 0.50 10.53
CA TYR A 74 6.53 -0.73 11.27
C TYR A 74 7.49 -1.89 10.93
N ASN A 75 8.52 -1.63 10.12
CA ASN A 75 9.53 -2.61 9.70
C ASN A 75 8.94 -3.87 8.99
N LEU A 76 7.85 -3.68 8.25
CA LEU A 76 7.09 -4.73 7.56
C LEU A 76 7.52 -4.89 6.11
N TRP A 77 7.26 -6.06 5.52
CA TRP A 77 7.38 -6.23 4.07
C TRP A 77 6.27 -5.50 3.35
N PHE A 78 6.63 -4.66 2.38
CA PHE A 78 5.69 -4.01 1.48
C PHE A 78 5.46 -4.89 0.25
N LEU A 79 4.29 -5.50 0.17
CA LEU A 79 3.87 -6.31 -0.98
C LEU A 79 3.20 -5.42 -2.03
N THR A 80 3.69 -5.46 -3.28
CA THR A 80 3.18 -4.61 -4.36
C THR A 80 3.05 -5.36 -5.69
N GLY A 81 2.20 -4.84 -6.58
CA GLY A 81 2.14 -5.25 -7.99
C GLY A 81 2.99 -4.39 -8.92
N GLU A 82 3.52 -3.26 -8.45
CA GLU A 82 4.33 -2.36 -9.27
C GLU A 82 5.80 -2.77 -9.24
N GLU A 83 6.27 -3.47 -10.27
CA GLU A 83 7.66 -3.99 -10.36
C GLU A 83 8.71 -2.88 -10.20
N LYS A 84 8.48 -1.72 -10.83
CA LYS A 84 9.42 -0.59 -10.82
C LYS A 84 9.52 0.13 -9.47
N LEU A 85 8.64 -0.18 -8.53
CA LEU A 85 8.62 0.50 -7.24
C LEU A 85 9.78 0.04 -6.36
N ALA A 86 10.10 -1.27 -6.40
CA ALA A 86 11.23 -1.84 -5.68
C ALA A 86 12.53 -1.14 -6.09
N ASP A 87 12.85 -1.13 -7.38
CA ASP A 87 14.07 -0.50 -7.91
C ASP A 87 14.16 1.00 -7.57
N LYS A 88 13.02 1.69 -7.66
CA LYS A 88 12.99 3.15 -7.53
C LYS A 88 13.17 3.64 -6.10
N TYR A 89 12.72 2.86 -5.11
CA TYR A 89 12.72 3.26 -3.71
C TYR A 89 13.53 2.30 -2.82
N GLU A 90 14.39 1.47 -3.40
CA GLU A 90 15.24 0.52 -2.66
C GLU A 90 16.11 1.21 -1.60
N GLU A 91 16.70 2.36 -1.95
CA GLU A 91 17.50 3.17 -1.02
C GLU A 91 16.68 3.73 0.13
N TYR A 92 15.41 4.03 -0.11
CA TYR A 92 14.49 4.52 0.93
C TYR A 92 14.01 3.39 1.84
N TYR A 93 13.68 2.22 1.27
CA TYR A 93 13.28 1.05 2.04
C TYR A 93 13.48 -0.26 1.27
N ARG A 94 14.23 -1.19 1.85
CA ARG A 94 14.63 -2.45 1.19
C ARG A 94 13.62 -3.58 1.28
N LYS A 95 12.67 -3.56 2.22
CA LYS A 95 11.70 -4.65 2.38
C LYS A 95 10.50 -4.46 1.45
N ILE A 96 10.76 -4.41 0.15
CA ILE A 96 9.76 -4.38 -0.91
C ILE A 96 9.79 -5.73 -1.61
N ILE A 97 8.61 -6.31 -1.85
CA ILE A 97 8.48 -7.57 -2.58
C ILE A 97 7.29 -7.48 -3.54
N THR A 98 7.46 -8.00 -4.75
CA THR A 98 6.38 -8.06 -5.73
C THR A 98 5.56 -9.34 -5.58
N TYR A 99 4.31 -9.34 -6.07
CA TYR A 99 3.51 -10.58 -6.14
C TYR A 99 4.19 -11.70 -6.95
N LYS A 100 5.03 -11.33 -7.93
CA LYS A 100 5.79 -12.28 -8.74
C LYS A 100 6.88 -12.95 -7.91
N GLU A 101 7.68 -12.16 -7.21
CA GLU A 101 8.75 -12.66 -6.33
C GLU A 101 8.17 -13.45 -5.14
N LEU A 102 7.07 -12.98 -4.56
CA LEU A 102 6.40 -13.68 -3.47
C LEU A 102 5.98 -15.08 -3.94
N ARG A 103 5.30 -15.19 -5.09
CA ARG A 103 4.89 -16.50 -5.63
C ARG A 103 6.06 -17.44 -5.86
N GLN A 104 7.17 -16.94 -6.39
CA GLN A 104 8.39 -17.74 -6.61
C GLN A 104 9.01 -18.28 -5.31
N ARG A 105 8.82 -17.62 -4.17
CA ARG A 105 9.35 -18.08 -2.86
C ARG A 105 8.49 -19.14 -2.18
N PHE A 106 7.22 -19.24 -2.56
CA PHE A 106 6.24 -20.16 -1.98
C PHE A 106 5.77 -21.25 -2.96
N SER A 107 6.42 -21.34 -4.12
CA SER A 107 6.27 -22.44 -5.09
C SER A 107 7.51 -23.33 -5.03
#